data_AF-A0A8S3JCR2-F1
#
_entry.id   AF-A0A8S3JCR2-F1
#
_cell.length_a   1.000
_cell.length_b   1.000
_cell.length_c   1.000
_cell.angle_alpha   90.00
_cell.angle_beta   90.00
_cell.angle_gamma   90.00
#
_symmetry.space_group_name_H-M   'P 1'
#
loop_
_entity.id
_entity.type
_entity.pdbx_description
1 polymer ?
#
loop_
_entity_poly.entity_id
_entity_poly.type
_entity_poly.pdbx_seq_one_letter_code
_entity_poly.pdbx_strand_id
1 'polypeptide(L)'
;LPPIIKMAEAKPLLERSFFQRALENLNINSIMLDTQYRMHPALIDFPSKIFYDDALKTGIKPEQRPTPQEINFINKQIPLMFVDVDEGYERIHGSNIFNKEEAELVCQTIQTLLPTRQPNLSP
;
A
#
# COMPACT_ATOMS: atom_id res chain seq x y z
N LEU A 1 -4.75 -5.00 -9.24
CA LEU A 1 -4.40 -6.42 -9.04
C LEU A 1 -5.03 -7.24 -10.16
N PRO A 2 -4.32 -8.23 -10.71
CA PRO A 2 -4.87 -9.18 -11.68
C PRO A 2 -5.92 -10.10 -11.03
N PRO A 3 -6.74 -10.82 -11.82
CA PRO A 3 -7.73 -11.76 -11.30
C PRO A 3 -7.10 -12.95 -10.56
N ILE A 4 -7.78 -13.43 -9.51
CA ILE A 4 -7.39 -14.65 -8.78
C ILE A 4 -8.05 -15.85 -9.46
N ILE A 5 -7.23 -16.80 -9.93
CA ILE A 5 -7.71 -18.00 -10.64
C ILE A 5 -7.33 -19.22 -9.83
N LYS A 6 -8.35 -19.94 -9.33
CA LYS A 6 -8.16 -21.12 -8.49
C LYS A 6 -7.86 -22.39 -9.28
N MET A 7 -8.38 -22.50 -10.51
CA MET A 7 -8.19 -23.67 -11.37
C MET A 7 -6.98 -23.45 -12.28
N ALA A 8 -5.92 -24.23 -12.07
CA ALA A 8 -4.64 -24.04 -12.76
C ALA A 8 -4.77 -24.16 -14.28
N GLU A 9 -5.60 -25.09 -14.77
CA GLU A 9 -5.86 -25.34 -16.18
C GLU A 9 -6.57 -24.16 -16.88
N ALA A 10 -7.36 -23.39 -16.13
CA ALA A 10 -8.05 -22.20 -16.65
C ALA A 10 -7.19 -20.93 -16.61
N LYS A 11 -6.06 -20.95 -15.88
CA LYS A 11 -5.17 -19.79 -15.75
C LYS A 11 -4.78 -19.15 -17.09
N PRO A 12 -4.27 -19.90 -18.10
CA PRO A 12 -3.88 -19.30 -19.38
C PRO A 12 -5.05 -18.64 -20.14
N LEU A 13 -6.29 -19.06 -19.88
CA LEU A 13 -7.48 -18.44 -20.50
C LEU A 13 -7.99 -17.23 -19.73
N LEU A 14 -7.88 -17.22 -18.40
CA LEU A 14 -8.57 -16.25 -17.53
C LEU A 14 -7.66 -15.21 -16.89
N GLU A 15 -6.33 -15.36 -16.95
CA GLU A 15 -5.38 -14.44 -16.29
C GLU A 15 -5.35 -13.05 -16.93
N ARG A 16 -5.72 -12.97 -18.21
CA ARG A 16 -5.81 -11.70 -18.93
C ARG A 16 -7.17 -11.06 -18.73
N SER A 17 -7.17 -9.87 -18.15
CA SER A 17 -8.37 -9.04 -18.06
C SER A 17 -8.86 -8.62 -19.46
N PHE A 18 -10.14 -8.25 -19.55
CA PHE A 18 -10.68 -7.65 -20.77
C PHE A 18 -9.89 -6.40 -21.19
N PHE A 19 -9.48 -5.59 -20.21
CA PHE A 19 -8.69 -4.37 -20.46
C PHE A 19 -7.37 -4.69 -21.18
N GLN A 20 -6.58 -5.65 -20.67
CA GLN A 20 -5.34 -6.07 -21.31
C GLN A 20 -5.59 -6.59 -22.73
N ARG A 21 -6.60 -7.44 -22.91
CA ARG A 21 -6.98 -7.96 -24.24
C ARG A 21 -7.38 -6.84 -25.21
N ALA A 22 -8.04 -5.79 -24.73
CA ALA A 22 -8.45 -4.65 -25.54
C ALA A 22 -7.25 -3.81 -26.00
N LEU A 23 -6.27 -3.59 -25.12
CA LEU A 23 -5.03 -2.89 -25.48
C LEU A 23 -4.20 -3.70 -26.50
N GLU A 24 -4.06 -5.01 -26.26
CA GLU A 24 -3.20 -5.88 -27.08
C GLU A 24 -3.83 -6.23 -28.45
N ASN A 25 -5.12 -6.57 -28.49
CA ASN A 25 -5.74 -7.19 -29.66
C ASN A 25 -6.73 -6.28 -30.41
N LEU A 26 -7.26 -5.24 -29.77
CA LEU A 26 -8.24 -4.33 -30.39
C LEU A 26 -7.62 -2.99 -30.80
N ASN A 27 -6.30 -2.83 -30.64
CA ASN A 27 -5.55 -1.62 -30.97
C ASN A 27 -6.14 -0.35 -30.31
N ILE A 28 -6.66 -0.50 -29.09
CA ILE A 28 -7.20 0.60 -28.29
C ILE A 28 -6.05 1.19 -27.46
N ASN A 29 -5.82 2.50 -27.57
CA ASN A 29 -4.84 3.18 -26.74
C ASN A 29 -5.43 3.48 -25.36
N SER A 30 -4.69 3.18 -24.28
CA SER A 30 -5.02 3.66 -22.94
C SER A 30 -4.50 5.08 -22.72
N ILE A 31 -5.26 5.87 -21.98
CA ILE A 31 -4.78 7.15 -21.44
C ILE A 31 -4.37 6.91 -19.99
N MET A 32 -3.11 7.17 -19.67
CA MET A 32 -2.62 7.15 -18.30
C MET A 32 -3.04 8.45 -17.60
N LEU A 33 -3.68 8.33 -16.43
CA LEU A 33 -3.83 9.45 -15.52
C LEU A 33 -2.53 9.57 -14.71
N ASP A 34 -1.76 10.60 -15.03
CA ASP A 34 -0.37 10.74 -14.58
C ASP A 34 -0.24 11.48 -13.24
N THR A 35 -1.32 11.99 -12.65
CA THR A 35 -1.26 12.84 -11.46
C THR A 35 -2.00 12.21 -10.29
N GLN A 36 -1.28 11.90 -9.19
CA GLN A 36 -1.82 11.36 -7.96
C GLN A 36 -2.09 12.46 -6.92
N TYR A 37 -3.16 12.29 -6.14
CA TYR A 37 -3.57 13.23 -5.08
C TYR A 37 -3.73 12.55 -3.71
N ARG A 38 -3.38 11.27 -3.57
CA ARG A 38 -3.66 10.48 -2.37
C ARG A 38 -2.52 10.52 -1.35
N MET A 39 -1.28 10.30 -1.76
CA MET A 39 -0.14 10.05 -0.85
C MET A 39 0.82 11.25 -0.76
N HIS A 40 1.54 11.35 0.36
CA HIS A 40 2.57 12.37 0.56
C HIS A 40 3.60 12.34 -0.59
N PRO A 41 4.05 13.49 -1.12
CA PRO A 41 4.99 13.56 -2.24
C PRO A 41 6.24 12.68 -2.09
N ALA A 42 6.83 12.59 -0.90
CA ALA A 42 8.01 11.77 -0.67
C ALA A 42 7.79 10.25 -0.90
N LEU A 43 6.53 9.79 -0.89
CA LEU A 43 6.21 8.38 -1.09
C LEU A 43 6.07 8.00 -2.57
N ILE A 44 5.99 8.97 -3.49
CA ILE A 44 5.70 8.72 -4.91
C ILE A 44 6.89 8.15 -5.68
N ASP A 45 8.11 8.46 -5.23
CA ASP A 45 9.36 8.18 -5.94
C ASP A 45 9.50 6.68 -6.25
N PHE A 46 9.35 5.83 -5.23
CA PHE A 46 9.47 4.38 -5.41
C PHE A 46 8.37 3.79 -6.33
N PRO A 47 7.05 3.99 -6.09
CA PRO A 47 6.03 3.42 -6.96
C PRO A 47 6.06 3.97 -8.39
N SER A 48 6.37 5.26 -8.58
CA SER A 48 6.47 5.88 -9.91
C SER A 48 7.56 5.21 -10.73
N LYS A 49 8.75 5.08 -10.15
CA LYS A 49 9.90 4.45 -10.80
C LYS A 49 9.69 2.97 -11.12
N ILE A 50 9.12 2.21 -10.19
CA ILE A 50 9.01 0.74 -10.32
C ILE A 50 7.85 0.31 -11.22
N PHE A 51 6.74 1.05 -11.23
CA PHE A 51 5.51 0.60 -11.90
C PHE A 51 5.03 1.51 -13.03
N TYR A 52 5.57 2.73 -13.16
CA TYR A 52 5.06 3.74 -14.07
C TYR A 52 6.15 4.46 -14.87
N ASP A 53 7.37 3.93 -14.95
CA ASP A 53 8.49 4.52 -15.71
C ASP A 53 8.71 6.01 -15.40
N ASP A 54 8.61 6.38 -14.10
CA ASP A 54 8.71 7.76 -13.61
C ASP A 54 7.64 8.74 -14.14
N ALA A 55 6.58 8.24 -14.80
CA ALA A 55 5.52 9.07 -15.36
C ALA A 55 4.53 9.60 -14.31
N LEU A 56 4.44 9.00 -13.12
CA LEU A 56 3.48 9.38 -12.09
C LEU A 56 3.98 10.61 -11.30
N LYS A 57 3.18 11.68 -11.31
CA LYS A 57 3.41 12.99 -10.70
C LYS A 57 2.53 13.19 -9.47
N THR A 58 2.92 14.10 -8.58
CA THR A 58 2.11 14.51 -7.43
C THR A 58 1.39 15.84 -7.70
N GLY A 59 0.07 15.85 -7.50
CA GLY A 59 -0.76 17.06 -7.58
C GLY A 59 -0.96 17.76 -6.23
N ILE A 60 -0.32 17.27 -5.18
CA ILE A 60 -0.45 17.78 -3.81
C ILE A 60 0.91 18.13 -3.21
N LYS A 61 0.91 19.08 -2.27
CA LYS A 61 2.09 19.49 -1.51
C LYS A 61 2.23 18.66 -0.22
N PRO A 62 3.45 18.57 0.36
CA PRO A 62 3.70 17.87 1.63
C PRO A 62 2.73 18.27 2.75
N GLU A 63 2.39 19.55 2.84
CA GLU A 63 1.56 20.10 3.92
C GLU A 63 0.11 19.59 3.88
N GLN A 64 -0.34 19.11 2.72
CA GLN A 64 -1.68 18.51 2.55
C GLN A 64 -1.74 17.05 3.02
N ARG A 65 -0.60 16.44 3.34
CA ARG A 65 -0.45 15.08 3.87
C ARG A 65 0.56 15.06 5.01
N PRO A 66 0.28 15.77 6.12
CA PRO A 66 1.26 15.92 7.19
C PRO A 66 1.69 14.56 7.75
N THR A 67 2.98 14.44 8.05
CA THR A 67 3.54 13.28 8.75
C THR A 67 2.93 13.17 10.16
N PRO A 68 2.44 11.99 10.58
CA PRO A 68 1.98 11.77 11.96
C PRO A 68 3.06 12.15 12.97
N GLN A 69 2.71 12.93 13.99
CA GLN A 69 3.67 13.42 14.99
C GLN A 69 3.92 12.38 16.09
N GLU A 70 2.96 11.49 16.28
CA GLU A 70 2.95 10.44 17.28
C GLU A 70 4.00 9.36 16.99
N ILE A 71 4.40 9.23 15.71
CA ILE A 71 5.40 8.27 15.26
C ILE A 71 6.75 8.98 15.07
N ASN A 72 7.78 8.46 15.74
CA ASN A 72 9.14 8.94 15.57
C ASN A 72 9.80 8.31 14.33
N PHE A 73 9.45 8.79 13.14
CA PHE A 73 10.08 8.37 11.89
C PHE A 73 11.59 8.67 11.90
N ILE A 74 12.41 7.72 11.41
CA ILE A 74 13.87 7.90 11.24
C ILE A 74 14.17 9.12 10.37
N ASN A 75 13.41 9.29 9.28
CA ASN A 75 13.46 10.48 8.44
C ASN A 75 12.11 11.22 8.50
N LYS A 76 12.08 12.38 9.16
CA LYS A 76 10.86 13.19 9.33
C LYS A 76 10.28 13.74 8.02
N GLN A 77 11.07 13.78 6.95
CA GLN A 77 10.62 14.22 5.61
C GLN A 77 9.88 13.12 4.83
N ILE A 78 10.03 11.85 5.25
CA ILE A 78 9.45 10.70 4.57
C ILE A 78 8.57 9.94 5.57
N PRO A 79 7.23 10.01 5.46
CA PRO A 79 6.31 9.30 6.35
C PRO A 79 6.23 7.79 6.00
N LEU A 80 7.38 7.12 5.96
CA LEU A 80 7.54 5.70 5.71
C LEU A 80 8.71 5.17 6.52
N MET A 81 8.50 4.03 7.15
CA MET A 81 9.52 3.31 7.91
C MET A 81 9.26 1.82 7.76
N PHE A 82 10.30 1.07 7.42
CA PHE A 82 10.29 -0.39 7.54
C PHE A 82 10.88 -0.73 8.90
N VAL A 83 10.12 -1.49 9.68
CA VAL A 83 10.52 -1.90 11.02
C VAL A 83 10.79 -3.39 10.98
N ASP A 84 12.03 -3.76 11.29
CA ASP A 84 12.41 -5.15 11.49
C ASP A 84 11.96 -5.60 12.88
N VAL A 85 11.44 -6.82 12.98
CA VAL A 85 10.95 -7.40 14.24
C VAL A 85 11.82 -8.60 14.53
N ASP A 86 12.93 -8.38 15.23
CA ASP A 86 14.01 -9.37 15.42
C ASP A 86 13.51 -10.73 15.95
N GLU A 87 12.54 -10.73 16.86
CA GLU A 87 11.96 -11.94 17.48
C GLU A 87 10.75 -12.49 16.71
N GLY A 88 10.36 -11.86 15.61
CA GLY A 88 9.20 -12.24 14.82
C GLY A 88 9.48 -13.45 13.93
N TYR A 89 8.55 -14.40 13.93
CA TYR A 89 8.62 -15.55 13.04
C TYR A 89 7.25 -15.99 12.55
N GLU A 90 7.21 -16.47 11.31
CA GLU A 90 5.99 -16.99 10.69
C GLU A 90 5.54 -18.29 11.36
N ARG A 91 4.24 -18.38 11.62
CA ARG A 91 3.56 -19.55 12.19
C ARG A 91 2.42 -19.96 11.28
N ILE A 92 2.19 -21.26 11.17
CA ILE A 92 1.18 -21.84 10.27
C ILE A 92 0.05 -22.46 11.09
N HIS A 93 -1.19 -22.11 10.77
CA HIS A 93 -2.39 -22.74 11.32
C HIS A 93 -3.37 -23.10 10.20
N GLY A 94 -3.42 -24.39 9.85
CA GLY A 94 -4.16 -24.86 8.68
C GLY A 94 -3.56 -24.28 7.40
N SER A 95 -4.36 -23.55 6.63
CA SER A 95 -3.90 -22.81 5.44
C SER A 95 -3.53 -21.35 5.71
N ASN A 96 -3.52 -20.91 6.98
CA ASN A 96 -3.24 -19.53 7.35
C ASN A 96 -1.81 -19.39 7.87
N ILE A 97 -1.17 -18.27 7.55
CA ILE A 97 0.14 -17.87 8.04
C ILE A 97 -0.04 -16.60 8.87
N PHE A 98 0.62 -16.52 10.02
CA PHE A 98 0.56 -15.35 10.90
C PHE A 98 1.89 -15.18 11.64
N ASN A 99 2.19 -13.93 12.00
CA ASN A 99 3.31 -13.57 12.87
C ASN A 99 2.72 -12.83 14.08
N LYS A 100 2.93 -13.36 15.29
CA LYS A 100 2.29 -12.82 16.50
C LYS A 100 3.00 -11.54 16.95
N GLU A 101 4.31 -11.53 16.86
CA GLU A 101 5.20 -10.45 17.28
C GLU A 101 5.00 -9.21 16.38
N GLU A 102 4.91 -9.40 15.06
CA GLU A 102 4.52 -8.33 14.13
C GLU A 102 3.12 -7.79 14.44
N ALA A 103 2.14 -8.67 14.71
CA ALA A 103 0.79 -8.25 15.04
C ALA A 103 0.73 -7.41 16.33
N GLU A 104 1.54 -7.76 17.33
CA GLU A 104 1.67 -6.99 18.57
C GLU A 104 2.27 -5.60 18.32
N LEU A 105 3.34 -5.51 17.52
CA LEU A 105 3.90 -4.22 17.12
C LEU A 105 2.90 -3.36 16.34
N VAL A 106 2.12 -3.97 15.44
CA VAL A 106 1.04 -3.27 14.72
C VAL A 106 0.00 -2.73 15.69
N CYS A 107 -0.41 -3.52 16.69
CA CYS A 107 -1.36 -3.07 17.71
C CYS A 107 -0.81 -1.88 18.52
N GLN A 108 0.45 -1.93 18.94
CA GLN A 108 1.11 -0.83 19.64
C GLN A 108 1.19 0.42 18.77
N THR A 109 1.58 0.28 17.50
CA THR A 109 1.66 1.38 16.54
C THR A 109 0.29 2.04 16.34
N ILE A 110 -0.78 1.25 16.22
CA ILE A 110 -2.16 1.76 16.12
C ILE A 110 -2.54 2.50 17.41
N GLN A 111 -2.23 1.96 18.59
CA GLN A 111 -2.51 2.63 19.86
C GLN A 111 -1.79 3.98 19.97
N THR A 112 -0.56 4.09 19.46
CA THR A 112 0.17 5.36 19.39
C THR A 112 -0.47 6.36 18.44
N LEU A 113 -0.99 5.90 17.30
CA LEU A 113 -1.65 6.75 16.30
C LEU A 113 -3.06 7.18 16.67
N LEU A 114 -3.75 6.39 17.51
CA LEU A 114 -5.06 6.76 17.99
C LEU A 114 -4.93 7.92 18.97
N PRO A 115 -5.71 9.01 18.81
CA PRO A 115 -5.72 10.07 19.80
C PRO A 115 -6.13 9.46 21.15
N THR A 116 -5.40 9.80 22.23
CA THR A 116 -5.79 9.47 23.60
C THR A 116 -7.26 9.80 23.74
N ARG A 117 -8.09 8.76 23.90
CA ARG A 117 -9.56 8.83 23.86
C ARG A 117 -10.03 10.15 24.49
N GLN A 118 -10.50 11.10 23.69
CA GLN A 118 -11.13 12.29 24.26
C GLN A 118 -12.34 11.78 25.06
N PRO A 119 -12.43 12.03 26.38
CA PRO A 119 -13.50 11.46 27.21
C PRO A 119 -14.92 11.96 26.85
N ASN A 120 -15.09 12.75 25.79
CA ASN A 120 -16.31 13.49 25.47
C ASN A 120 -16.88 13.19 24.08
N LEU A 121 -16.80 11.94 23.60
CA LEU A 121 -17.71 11.48 22.55
C LEU A 121 -18.76 10.58 23.21
N SER A 122 -19.89 11.20 23.55
CA SER A 122 -21.14 10.51 23.86
C SER A 122 -21.59 9.66 22.66
N PRO A 123 -22.33 8.56 22.89
CA PRO A 123 -22.72 7.60 21.85
C PRO A 123 -23.51 8.20 20.69
#